data_AF-A0A0N4YA63-F1
#
_entry.id   AF-A0A0N4YA63-F1
#
_cell.length_a   1.000
_cell.length_b   1.000
_cell.length_c   1.000
_cell.angle_alpha   90.00
_cell.angle_beta   90.00
_cell.angle_gamma   90.00
#
_symmetry.space_group_name_H-M   'P 1'
#
loop_
_entity.id
_entity.type
_entity.pdbx_description
1 polymer ?
#
loop_
_entity_poly.entity_id
_entity_poly.type
_entity_poly.pdbx_seq_one_letter_code
_entity_poly.pdbx_strand_id
1 'polypeptide(L)'
;MGSALCRPRRKKVQVSASWVGNDAENPFEVALSKKERRLDDAKEVVGLIFADIVNDIEPDLKKVFGVERTPKAGMQKMPKFGGHVARFTELIEQATTMLGYTENLSGAWQLVRKTGRIHVKQGFLEQNQSQFEKNYFEVVMTAFCERFIPYLTGEKELPDPDGKEKKKVRFAQSYAPAQISEVWKTFFNIIAGQMTDSFELERTKQRNAQSQKTLAPHQHVEECERKKKRIQEKQSEIENTACSNEPKEERMFEDPF
;
A
#
# COMPACT_ATOMS: atom_id res chain seq x y z
N MET A 1 -52.26 16.92 -20.17
CA MET A 1 -51.42 15.71 -20.29
C MET A 1 -50.00 16.12 -20.67
N GLY A 2 -48.98 15.58 -20.00
CA GLY A 2 -47.61 15.50 -20.56
C GLY A 2 -46.55 16.48 -20.04
N SER A 3 -46.21 16.46 -18.75
CA SER A 3 -44.93 16.96 -18.25
C SER A 3 -43.85 15.88 -18.43
N ALA A 4 -43.01 16.00 -19.46
CA ALA A 4 -41.87 15.11 -19.67
C ALA A 4 -40.69 15.54 -18.77
N LEU A 5 -40.51 14.80 -17.69
CA LEU A 5 -39.39 14.88 -16.77
C LEU A 5 -38.05 14.58 -17.48
N CYS A 6 -37.15 15.55 -17.50
CA CYS A 6 -35.74 15.38 -17.80
C CYS A 6 -35.11 14.38 -16.81
N ARG A 7 -34.74 13.17 -17.27
CA ARG A 7 -33.86 12.27 -16.51
C ARG A 7 -32.40 12.68 -16.72
N PRO A 8 -31.59 12.86 -15.66
CA PRO A 8 -30.16 13.06 -15.82
C PRO A 8 -29.50 11.80 -16.39
N ARG A 9 -28.87 11.92 -17.57
CA ARG A 9 -27.97 10.89 -18.12
C ARG A 9 -26.81 10.68 -17.13
N ARG A 10 -26.77 9.53 -16.47
CA ARG A 10 -25.59 9.09 -15.71
C ARG A 10 -24.40 9.02 -16.68
N LYS A 11 -23.39 9.88 -16.47
CA LYS A 11 -22.07 9.71 -17.10
C LYS A 11 -21.54 8.34 -16.68
N LYS A 12 -21.37 7.42 -17.64
CA LYS A 12 -20.51 6.25 -17.44
C LYS A 12 -19.09 6.76 -17.24
N VAL A 13 -18.68 6.90 -15.99
CA VAL A 13 -17.28 7.09 -15.64
C VAL A 13 -16.60 5.76 -15.95
N GLN A 14 -15.84 5.73 -17.04
CA GLN A 14 -14.98 4.60 -17.38
C GLN A 14 -13.77 4.65 -16.43
N VAL A 15 -13.96 4.13 -15.21
CA VAL A 15 -12.88 4.00 -14.23
C VAL A 15 -12.08 2.75 -14.60
N SER A 16 -10.84 2.97 -14.99
CA SER A 16 -9.80 1.96 -15.22
C SER A 16 -9.75 0.97 -14.04
N ALA A 17 -10.16 -0.29 -14.26
CA ALA A 17 -9.81 -1.50 -13.51
C ALA A 17 -9.51 -1.33 -12.00
N SER A 18 -10.32 -0.53 -11.32
CA SER A 18 -10.19 -0.27 -9.89
C SER A 18 -11.19 -1.17 -9.22
N TRP A 19 -10.69 -2.19 -8.52
CA TRP A 19 -11.45 -2.86 -7.48
C TRP A 19 -11.84 -1.81 -6.44
N VAL A 20 -12.92 -1.08 -6.70
CA VAL A 20 -13.71 -0.40 -5.68
C VAL A 20 -14.54 -1.55 -5.11
N GLY A 21 -13.96 -2.25 -4.14
CA GLY A 21 -14.43 -3.54 -3.66
C GLY A 21 -15.90 -3.50 -3.25
N ASN A 22 -16.63 -4.56 -3.59
CA ASN A 22 -17.84 -4.90 -2.87
C ASN A 22 -17.36 -5.40 -1.50
N ASP A 23 -17.77 -4.78 -0.39
CA ASP A 23 -17.23 -5.07 0.95
C ASP A 23 -17.30 -6.57 1.31
N ALA A 24 -18.29 -7.29 0.77
CA ALA A 24 -18.51 -8.72 0.97
C ALA A 24 -17.37 -9.67 0.54
N GLU A 25 -16.43 -9.22 -0.29
CA GLU A 25 -15.27 -10.03 -0.74
C GLU A 25 -13.96 -9.63 -0.04
N ASN A 26 -14.00 -8.68 0.90
CA ASN A 26 -12.80 -8.21 1.57
C ASN A 26 -12.21 -9.34 2.46
N PRO A 27 -10.99 -9.82 2.19
CA PRO A 27 -10.42 -10.95 2.94
C PRO A 27 -10.22 -10.63 4.43
N PHE A 28 -10.04 -9.36 4.80
CA PHE A 28 -9.97 -8.95 6.20
C PHE A 28 -11.33 -9.01 6.91
N GLU A 29 -12.42 -8.84 6.17
CA GLU A 29 -13.77 -8.97 6.73
C GLU A 29 -14.18 -10.43 6.87
N VAL A 30 -13.87 -11.23 5.84
CA VAL A 30 -14.24 -12.65 5.75
C VAL A 30 -13.45 -13.50 6.74
N ALA A 31 -12.15 -13.25 6.89
CA ALA A 31 -11.26 -14.12 7.67
C ALA A 31 -11.05 -13.67 9.12
N LEU A 32 -11.38 -12.42 9.47
CA LEU A 32 -11.17 -11.89 10.83
C LEU A 32 -12.47 -11.33 11.41
N SER A 33 -12.88 -11.86 12.55
CA SER A 33 -13.97 -11.31 13.34
C SER A 33 -13.60 -9.95 13.93
N LYS A 34 -14.61 -9.15 14.31
CA LYS A 34 -14.41 -7.84 14.95
C LYS A 34 -13.51 -7.89 16.19
N LYS A 35 -13.57 -8.99 16.96
CA LYS A 35 -12.77 -9.19 18.16
C LYS A 35 -11.28 -9.40 17.82
N GLU A 36 -11.02 -10.16 16.76
CA GLU A 36 -9.67 -10.56 16.31
C GLU A 36 -8.91 -9.43 15.61
N ARG A 37 -9.61 -8.43 15.07
CA ARG A 37 -8.98 -7.27 14.42
C ARG A 37 -8.21 -6.34 15.35
N ARG A 38 -8.40 -6.46 16.68
CA ARG A 38 -7.67 -5.68 17.69
C ARG A 38 -6.28 -6.25 17.90
N LEU A 39 -5.40 -5.92 16.96
CA LEU A 39 -4.02 -6.40 16.91
C LEU A 39 -3.09 -5.41 17.62
N ASP A 40 -2.40 -5.87 18.66
CA ASP A 40 -1.34 -5.11 19.34
C ASP A 40 0.01 -5.31 18.66
N ASP A 41 0.78 -4.24 18.44
CA ASP A 41 1.99 -4.27 17.60
C ASP A 41 3.30 -4.23 18.43
N ALA A 42 4.25 -5.11 18.10
CA ALA A 42 5.62 -5.14 18.63
C ALA A 42 6.63 -4.52 17.65
N LYS A 43 6.43 -3.25 17.31
CA LYS A 43 7.15 -2.52 16.24
C LYS A 43 8.68 -2.57 16.33
N GLU A 44 9.21 -2.63 17.54
CA GLU A 44 10.65 -2.62 17.83
C GLU A 44 11.38 -3.85 17.26
N VAL A 45 10.67 -4.97 17.03
CA VAL A 45 11.29 -6.19 16.49
C VAL A 45 11.32 -6.25 14.97
N VAL A 46 10.60 -5.37 14.27
CA VAL A 46 10.50 -5.39 12.79
C VAL A 46 11.88 -5.29 12.15
N GLY A 47 12.74 -4.39 12.65
CA GLY A 47 14.10 -4.22 12.14
C GLY A 47 15.01 -5.43 12.38
N LEU A 48 14.79 -6.17 13.47
CA LEU A 48 15.53 -7.40 13.77
C LEU A 48 15.11 -8.53 12.82
N ILE A 49 13.80 -8.67 12.57
CA ILE A 49 13.26 -9.68 11.67
C ILE A 49 13.73 -9.43 10.24
N PHE A 50 13.71 -8.19 9.75
CA PHE A 50 14.28 -7.88 8.43
C PHE A 50 15.78 -8.18 8.36
N ALA A 51 16.52 -7.97 9.45
CA ALA A 51 17.93 -8.30 9.49
C ALA A 51 18.15 -9.82 9.44
N ASP A 52 17.33 -10.62 10.12
CA ASP A 52 17.30 -12.08 9.99
C ASP A 52 16.95 -12.49 8.56
N ILE A 53 15.94 -11.88 7.94
CA ILE A 53 15.54 -12.19 6.57
C ILE A 53 16.71 -12.02 5.62
N VAL A 54 17.33 -10.83 5.57
CA VAL A 54 18.39 -10.60 4.58
C VAL A 54 19.70 -11.32 4.89
N ASN A 55 19.93 -11.78 6.12
CA ASN A 55 21.16 -12.51 6.45
C ASN A 55 21.03 -14.02 6.37
N ASP A 56 19.89 -14.55 6.81
CA ASP A 56 19.76 -15.96 7.20
C ASP A 56 18.69 -16.69 6.36
N ILE A 57 17.69 -15.97 5.81
CA ILE A 57 16.56 -16.57 5.08
C ILE A 57 16.68 -16.31 3.57
N GLU A 58 16.87 -15.05 3.20
CA GLU A 58 16.87 -14.59 1.82
C GLU A 58 18.03 -13.60 1.55
N PRO A 59 19.25 -14.13 1.34
CA PRO A 59 20.45 -13.30 1.17
C PRO A 59 20.47 -12.50 -0.14
N ASP A 60 19.71 -12.90 -1.17
CA ASP A 60 19.61 -12.17 -2.44
C ASP A 60 19.08 -10.74 -2.23
N LEU A 61 18.26 -10.54 -1.19
CA LEU A 61 17.73 -9.23 -0.83
C LEU A 61 18.81 -8.29 -0.27
N LYS A 62 19.99 -8.77 0.16
CA LYS A 62 21.07 -7.87 0.62
C LYS A 62 21.48 -6.89 -0.46
N LYS A 63 21.54 -7.33 -1.72
CA LYS A 63 21.88 -6.48 -2.86
C LYS A 63 20.80 -5.44 -3.13
N VAL A 64 19.54 -5.87 -3.09
CA VAL A 64 18.36 -5.01 -3.29
C VAL A 64 18.34 -3.87 -2.27
N PHE A 65 18.61 -4.19 -1.01
CA PHE A 65 18.65 -3.24 0.09
C PHE A 65 20.01 -2.52 0.26
N GLY A 66 21.03 -2.87 -0.52
CA GLY A 66 22.34 -2.23 -0.47
C GLY A 66 23.09 -2.48 0.85
N VAL A 67 22.98 -3.68 1.41
CA VAL A 67 23.57 -4.08 2.70
C VAL A 67 24.51 -5.29 2.60
N GLU A 68 24.99 -5.63 1.39
CA GLU A 68 25.85 -6.79 1.13
C GLU A 68 27.10 -6.85 2.03
N ARG A 69 27.72 -5.69 2.28
CA ARG A 69 28.94 -5.55 3.08
C ARG A 69 28.70 -4.98 4.47
N THR A 70 27.44 -4.67 4.80
CA THR A 70 27.10 -4.01 6.05
C THR A 70 26.95 -5.08 7.14
N PRO A 71 27.61 -4.95 8.30
CA PRO A 71 27.39 -5.87 9.41
C PRO A 71 25.94 -5.77 9.90
N LYS A 72 25.37 -6.89 10.39
CA LYS A 72 23.95 -6.99 10.80
C LYS A 72 23.49 -5.83 11.70
N ALA A 73 24.31 -5.46 12.70
CA ALA A 73 24.03 -4.36 13.63
C ALA A 73 23.95 -2.97 12.97
N GLY A 74 24.61 -2.77 11.82
CA GLY A 74 24.62 -1.51 11.09
C GLY A 74 23.52 -1.37 10.03
N MET A 75 22.84 -2.47 9.67
CA MET A 75 21.91 -2.50 8.53
C MET A 75 20.75 -1.51 8.66
N GLN A 76 20.20 -1.34 9.87
CA GLN A 76 19.09 -0.41 10.11
C GLN A 76 19.44 1.07 9.87
N LYS A 77 20.72 1.43 9.90
CA LYS A 77 21.19 2.80 9.59
C LYS A 77 21.32 3.04 8.08
N MET A 78 21.24 2.00 7.26
CA MET A 78 21.38 2.12 5.81
C MET A 78 20.09 2.66 5.20
N PRO A 79 20.14 3.67 4.31
CA PRO A 79 18.94 4.39 3.86
C PRO A 79 17.86 3.49 3.23
N LYS A 80 18.25 2.56 2.35
CA LYS A 80 17.31 1.67 1.67
C LYS A 80 16.70 0.64 2.63
N PHE A 81 17.53 0.00 3.44
CA PHE A 81 17.11 -1.03 4.38
C PHE A 81 16.31 -0.42 5.55
N GLY A 82 16.87 0.54 6.27
CA GLY A 82 16.19 1.24 7.37
C GLY A 82 14.91 1.95 6.92
N GLY A 83 14.94 2.58 5.74
CA GLY A 83 13.75 3.17 5.15
C GLY A 83 12.69 2.14 4.73
N HIS A 84 13.07 0.91 4.40
CA HIS A 84 12.11 -0.17 4.17
C HIS A 84 11.52 -0.70 5.48
N VAL A 85 12.34 -0.89 6.50
CA VAL A 85 11.91 -1.27 7.85
C VAL A 85 10.86 -0.28 8.36
N ALA A 86 11.15 1.03 8.31
CA ALA A 86 10.21 2.07 8.76
C ALA A 86 8.87 2.04 8.00
N ARG A 87 8.92 1.92 6.66
CA ARG A 87 7.70 1.82 5.83
C ARG A 87 6.89 0.56 6.11
N PHE A 88 7.55 -0.54 6.45
CA PHE A 88 6.86 -1.77 6.81
C PHE A 88 6.23 -1.69 8.20
N THR A 89 6.93 -1.10 9.17
CA THR A 89 6.36 -0.78 10.49
C THR A 89 5.11 0.10 10.36
N GLU A 90 5.18 1.14 9.51
CA GLU A 90 4.03 2.02 9.23
C GLU A 90 2.88 1.28 8.54
N LEU A 91 3.17 0.34 7.62
CA LEU A 91 2.15 -0.50 6.99
C LEU A 91 1.39 -1.34 8.02
N ILE A 92 2.10 -2.00 8.94
CA ILE A 92 1.48 -2.80 10.01
C ILE A 92 0.63 -1.88 10.89
N GLU A 93 1.19 -0.77 11.37
CA GLU A 93 0.49 0.18 12.23
C GLU A 93 -0.79 0.72 11.59
N GLN A 94 -0.73 1.16 10.34
CA GLN A 94 -1.91 1.69 9.66
C GLN A 94 -2.95 0.59 9.42
N ALA A 95 -2.52 -0.61 9.04
CA ALA A 95 -3.42 -1.73 8.81
C ALA A 95 -4.12 -2.17 10.11
N THR A 96 -3.37 -2.40 11.20
CA THR A 96 -3.94 -2.78 12.50
C THR A 96 -4.84 -1.68 13.07
N THR A 97 -4.47 -0.41 12.89
CA THR A 97 -5.31 0.74 13.26
C THR A 97 -6.64 0.76 12.50
N MET A 98 -6.58 0.56 11.18
CA MET A 98 -7.77 0.54 10.33
C MET A 98 -8.69 -0.64 10.67
N LEU A 99 -8.13 -1.82 10.93
CA LEU A 99 -8.90 -3.02 11.26
C LEU A 99 -9.50 -2.98 12.66
N GLY A 100 -8.70 -2.65 13.68
CA GLY A 100 -9.05 -2.84 15.09
C GLY A 100 -9.71 -1.65 15.78
N TYR A 101 -9.48 -0.43 15.26
CA TYR A 101 -9.92 0.81 15.91
C TYR A 101 -10.93 1.59 15.08
N THR A 102 -10.60 1.91 13.83
CA THR A 102 -11.49 2.71 12.97
C THR A 102 -12.52 1.88 12.20
N GLU A 103 -12.35 0.55 12.19
CA GLU A 103 -13.16 -0.40 11.41
C GLU A 103 -13.20 -0.10 9.89
N ASN A 104 -12.20 0.62 9.37
CA ASN A 104 -12.06 0.95 7.97
C ASN A 104 -11.45 -0.23 7.18
N LEU A 105 -12.22 -1.31 7.03
CA LEU A 105 -11.77 -2.54 6.37
C LEU A 105 -11.40 -2.32 4.90
N SER A 106 -12.20 -1.53 4.19
CA SER A 106 -11.96 -1.21 2.78
C SER A 106 -10.67 -0.39 2.63
N GLY A 107 -10.39 0.52 3.56
CA GLY A 107 -9.12 1.27 3.63
C GLY A 107 -7.91 0.37 3.88
N ALA A 108 -8.01 -0.57 4.83
CA ALA A 108 -6.94 -1.55 5.08
C ALA A 108 -6.65 -2.41 3.84
N TRP A 109 -7.69 -2.89 3.17
CA TRP A 109 -7.55 -3.68 1.96
C TRP A 109 -6.93 -2.88 0.81
N GLN A 110 -7.37 -1.63 0.61
CA GLN A 110 -6.81 -0.73 -0.38
C GLN A 110 -5.33 -0.40 -0.10
N LEU A 111 -4.95 -0.20 1.16
CA LEU A 111 -3.56 0.07 1.57
C LEU A 111 -2.64 -1.09 1.17
N VAL A 112 -3.01 -2.33 1.52
CA VAL A 112 -2.22 -3.53 1.21
C VAL A 112 -2.09 -3.72 -0.29
N ARG A 113 -3.20 -3.64 -1.04
CA ARG A 113 -3.16 -3.77 -2.51
C ARG A 113 -2.38 -2.64 -3.17
N LYS A 114 -2.47 -1.40 -2.66
CA LYS A 114 -1.67 -0.28 -3.16
C LYS A 114 -0.19 -0.53 -2.95
N THR A 115 0.17 -1.09 -1.80
CA THR A 115 1.55 -1.46 -1.48
C THR A 115 2.07 -2.50 -2.46
N GLY A 116 1.33 -3.58 -2.73
CA GLY A 116 1.69 -4.57 -3.75
C GLY A 116 1.92 -3.97 -5.14
N ARG A 117 1.00 -3.11 -5.63
CA ARG A 117 1.16 -2.41 -6.93
C ARG A 117 2.43 -1.56 -7.02
N ILE A 118 2.78 -0.83 -5.96
CA ILE A 118 3.96 0.04 -5.96
C ILE A 118 5.26 -0.78 -6.09
N HIS A 119 5.27 -2.01 -5.58
CA HIS A 119 6.44 -2.89 -5.65
C HIS A 119 6.77 -3.36 -7.07
N VAL A 120 5.86 -3.25 -8.05
CA VAL A 120 6.16 -3.51 -9.48
C VAL A 120 7.28 -2.62 -10.01
N LYS A 121 7.48 -1.44 -9.42
CA LYS A 121 8.58 -0.52 -9.78
C LYS A 121 9.95 -1.00 -9.31
N GLN A 122 10.02 -2.03 -8.46
CA GLN A 122 11.29 -2.61 -8.03
C GLN A 122 11.76 -3.61 -9.08
N GLY A 123 12.81 -3.26 -9.83
CA GLY A 123 13.31 -4.08 -10.94
C GLY A 123 13.64 -5.52 -10.54
N PHE A 124 14.16 -5.72 -9.32
CA PHE A 124 14.40 -7.07 -8.80
C PHE A 124 13.11 -7.89 -8.70
N LEU A 125 12.04 -7.33 -8.12
CA LEU A 125 10.76 -8.04 -8.02
C LEU A 125 10.09 -8.19 -9.39
N GLU A 126 10.17 -7.18 -10.26
CA GLU A 126 9.60 -7.26 -11.61
C GLU A 126 10.10 -8.49 -12.38
N GLN A 127 11.39 -8.80 -12.23
CA GLN A 127 12.07 -9.92 -12.88
C GLN A 127 11.92 -11.25 -12.14
N ASN A 128 11.99 -11.24 -10.80
CA ASN A 128 12.17 -12.46 -10.00
C ASN A 128 10.92 -12.88 -9.22
N GLN A 129 9.92 -12.00 -9.03
CA GLN A 129 8.69 -12.36 -8.34
C GLN A 129 7.90 -13.38 -9.16
N SER A 130 7.60 -14.53 -8.55
CA SER A 130 6.86 -15.63 -9.18
C SER A 130 6.04 -16.40 -8.16
N GLN A 131 4.77 -16.66 -8.46
CA GLN A 131 3.91 -17.53 -7.62
C GLN A 131 4.35 -19.00 -7.66
N PHE A 132 5.03 -19.44 -8.73
CA PHE A 132 5.39 -20.84 -8.93
C PHE A 132 6.82 -21.18 -8.55
N GLU A 133 7.69 -20.16 -8.48
CA GLU A 133 9.10 -20.35 -8.15
C GLU A 133 9.42 -19.71 -6.80
N LYS A 134 9.29 -18.39 -6.70
CA LYS A 134 9.65 -17.65 -5.49
C LYS A 134 8.81 -16.41 -5.29
N ASN A 135 7.94 -16.47 -4.30
CA ASN A 135 7.12 -15.36 -3.87
C ASN A 135 7.82 -14.61 -2.73
N TYR A 136 8.48 -13.49 -3.03
CA TYR A 136 9.24 -12.73 -2.03
C TYR A 136 8.34 -12.09 -0.97
N PHE A 137 7.07 -11.80 -1.28
CA PHE A 137 6.12 -11.34 -0.26
C PHE A 137 5.81 -12.45 0.75
N GLU A 138 5.59 -13.66 0.27
CA GLU A 138 5.37 -14.83 1.12
C GLU A 138 6.60 -15.18 1.96
N VAL A 139 7.81 -15.13 1.37
CA VAL A 139 9.07 -15.32 2.12
C VAL A 139 9.16 -14.36 3.30
N VAL A 140 8.89 -13.06 3.08
CA VAL A 140 8.90 -12.06 4.15
C VAL A 140 7.80 -12.36 5.17
N MET A 141 6.55 -12.57 4.74
CA MET A 141 5.43 -12.77 5.67
C MET A 141 5.57 -14.06 6.50
N THR A 142 6.08 -15.15 5.93
CA THR A 142 6.38 -16.39 6.66
C THR A 142 7.44 -16.15 7.73
N ALA A 143 8.51 -15.40 7.40
CA ALA A 143 9.51 -15.03 8.41
C ALA A 143 8.91 -14.18 9.54
N PHE A 144 7.97 -13.28 9.24
CA PHE A 144 7.22 -12.55 10.27
C PHE A 144 6.34 -13.48 11.09
N CYS A 145 5.62 -14.44 10.50
CA CYS A 145 4.87 -15.43 11.25
C CYS A 145 5.74 -16.20 12.26
N GLU A 146 6.93 -16.62 11.86
CA GLU A 146 7.84 -17.40 12.72
C GLU A 146 8.54 -16.55 13.79
N ARG A 147 8.89 -15.29 13.46
CA ARG A 147 9.77 -14.47 14.31
C ARG A 147 9.02 -13.40 15.10
N PHE A 148 7.89 -12.91 14.60
CA PHE A 148 7.10 -11.83 15.23
C PHE A 148 6.15 -12.37 16.30
N ILE A 149 5.43 -13.45 15.98
CA ILE A 149 4.38 -14.03 16.83
C ILE A 149 4.88 -14.42 18.23
N PRO A 150 6.08 -15.02 18.40
CA PRO A 150 6.59 -15.34 19.74
C PRO A 150 6.75 -14.12 20.66
N TYR A 151 6.98 -12.92 20.13
CA TYR A 151 7.01 -11.70 20.94
C TYR A 151 5.61 -11.26 21.37
N LEU A 152 4.59 -11.53 20.56
CA LEU A 152 3.20 -11.18 20.84
C LEU A 152 2.56 -12.13 21.86
N THR A 153 2.92 -13.41 21.82
CA THR A 153 2.45 -14.40 22.80
C THR A 153 3.16 -14.30 24.14
N GLY A 154 4.28 -13.56 24.19
CA GLY A 154 5.14 -13.45 25.37
C GLY A 154 6.09 -14.63 25.55
N GLU A 155 6.20 -15.52 24.56
CA GLU A 155 7.20 -16.61 24.53
C GLU A 155 8.63 -16.07 24.38
N LYS A 156 8.78 -14.94 23.70
CA LYS A 156 10.06 -14.25 23.51
C LYS A 156 10.00 -12.83 24.04
N GLU A 157 11.01 -12.44 24.80
CA GLU A 157 11.14 -11.08 25.32
C GLU A 157 11.93 -10.19 24.35
N LEU A 158 11.58 -8.90 24.31
CA LEU A 158 12.31 -7.91 23.52
C LEU A 158 13.79 -7.88 23.93
N PRO A 159 14.75 -7.73 23.01
CA PRO A 159 16.13 -7.42 23.37
C PRO A 159 16.18 -6.03 24.03
N ASP A 160 16.71 -5.92 25.25
CA ASP A 160 16.92 -4.62 25.92
C ASP A 160 18.26 -4.08 25.45
N PRO A 161 18.31 -2.84 24.95
CA PRO A 161 19.58 -2.20 24.63
C PRO A 161 20.50 -2.01 25.85
N ASP A 162 19.97 -1.98 27.09
CA ASP A 162 20.73 -1.61 28.30
C ASP A 162 20.89 -2.73 29.35
N GLY A 163 20.46 -3.96 29.06
CA GLY A 163 20.69 -5.13 29.93
C GLY A 163 20.04 -5.05 31.32
N LYS A 164 19.02 -4.23 31.54
CA LYS A 164 18.22 -4.24 32.76
C LYS A 164 17.06 -5.22 32.61
N GLU A 165 16.55 -5.72 33.74
CA GLU A 165 15.40 -6.63 33.72
C GLU A 165 14.23 -6.01 32.96
N LYS A 166 13.83 -6.70 31.90
CA LYS A 166 12.97 -6.14 30.87
C LYS A 166 11.53 -6.26 31.31
N LYS A 167 10.76 -5.20 31.11
CA LYS A 167 9.30 -5.26 31.18
C LYS A 167 8.83 -6.39 30.25
N LYS A 168 8.27 -7.45 30.82
CA LYS A 168 7.39 -8.34 30.06
C LYS A 168 6.35 -7.46 29.40
N VAL A 169 6.35 -7.42 28.06
CA VAL A 169 5.24 -6.83 27.31
C VAL A 169 4.05 -7.75 27.55
N ARG A 170 3.39 -7.58 28.70
CA ARG A 170 2.11 -8.19 28.98
C ARG A 170 1.09 -7.40 28.17
N PHE A 171 0.92 -7.80 26.91
CA PHE A 171 -0.32 -7.52 26.21
C PHE A 171 -1.46 -7.98 27.12
N ALA A 172 -2.54 -7.21 27.21
CA ALA A 172 -3.66 -7.53 28.10
C ALA A 172 -4.28 -8.87 27.66
N GLN A 173 -3.78 -9.97 28.23
CA GLN A 173 -4.08 -11.35 27.85
C GLN A 173 -5.52 -11.70 28.21
N SER A 174 -6.45 -11.31 27.34
CA SER A 174 -7.80 -11.87 27.28
C SER A 174 -7.92 -13.00 26.24
N TYR A 175 -6.84 -13.26 25.49
CA TYR A 175 -6.73 -14.31 24.47
C TYR A 175 -5.66 -15.32 24.83
N ALA A 176 -5.91 -16.58 24.47
CA ALA A 176 -4.92 -17.64 24.58
C ALA A 176 -3.78 -17.42 23.54
N PRO A 177 -2.53 -17.80 23.85
CA PRO A 177 -1.41 -17.71 22.91
C PRO A 177 -1.68 -18.33 21.53
N ALA A 178 -2.44 -19.44 21.49
CA ALA A 178 -2.86 -20.08 20.26
C ALA A 178 -3.75 -19.18 19.40
N GLN A 179 -4.70 -18.46 20.00
CA GLN A 179 -5.59 -17.53 19.31
C GLN A 179 -4.81 -16.34 18.74
N ILE A 180 -3.89 -15.77 19.53
CA ILE A 180 -2.99 -14.70 19.06
C ILE A 180 -2.21 -15.18 17.84
N SER A 181 -1.63 -16.39 17.92
CA SER A 181 -0.85 -16.97 16.83
C SER A 181 -1.67 -17.18 15.56
N GLU A 182 -2.88 -17.71 15.68
CA GLU A 182 -3.76 -17.95 14.54
C GLU A 182 -4.18 -16.65 13.85
N VAL A 183 -4.62 -15.66 14.63
CA VAL A 183 -5.04 -14.36 14.11
C VAL A 183 -3.91 -13.66 13.37
N TRP A 184 -2.70 -13.65 13.93
CA TRP A 184 -1.54 -13.01 13.29
C TRP A 184 -1.06 -13.75 12.04
N LYS A 185 -1.09 -15.09 12.03
CA LYS A 185 -0.82 -15.87 10.82
C LYS A 185 -1.81 -15.53 9.72
N THR A 186 -3.11 -15.50 10.04
CA THR A 186 -4.16 -15.13 9.10
C THR A 186 -3.94 -13.71 8.56
N PHE A 187 -3.62 -12.75 9.43
CA PHE A 187 -3.32 -11.37 9.03
C PHE A 187 -2.15 -11.29 8.03
N PHE A 188 -1.01 -11.91 8.34
CA PHE A 188 0.16 -11.88 7.44
C PHE A 188 -0.08 -12.65 6.14
N ASN A 189 -0.83 -13.76 6.17
CA ASN A 189 -1.21 -14.50 4.97
C ASN A 189 -2.10 -13.67 4.04
N ILE A 190 -3.06 -12.91 4.60
CA ILE A 190 -3.88 -11.98 3.80
C ILE A 190 -3.00 -10.92 3.15
N ILE A 191 -2.03 -10.35 3.90
CA ILE A 191 -1.09 -9.37 3.34
C ILE A 191 -0.30 -9.98 2.18
N ALA A 192 0.31 -11.16 2.38
CA ALA A 192 1.07 -11.85 1.34
C ALA A 192 0.23 -12.06 0.07
N GLY A 193 -0.97 -12.64 0.22
CA GLY A 193 -1.87 -12.92 -0.90
C GLY A 193 -2.29 -11.65 -1.64
N GLN A 194 -2.77 -10.63 -0.91
CA GLN A 194 -3.26 -9.40 -1.52
C GLN A 194 -2.15 -8.56 -2.17
N MET A 195 -0.94 -8.56 -1.60
CA MET A 195 0.22 -7.93 -2.24
C MET A 195 0.63 -8.68 -3.50
N THR A 196 0.64 -10.02 -3.46
CA THR A 196 0.97 -10.87 -4.62
C THR A 196 0.00 -10.64 -5.78
N ASP A 197 -1.30 -10.74 -5.54
CA ASP A 197 -2.31 -10.59 -6.60
C ASP A 197 -2.30 -9.20 -7.23
N SER A 198 -2.18 -8.17 -6.39
CA SER A 198 -2.16 -6.78 -6.86
C SER A 198 -0.86 -6.44 -7.59
N PHE A 199 0.27 -7.02 -7.19
CA PHE A 199 1.53 -6.93 -7.91
C PHE A 199 1.42 -7.58 -9.30
N GLU A 200 0.92 -8.81 -9.38
CA GLU A 200 0.84 -9.54 -10.66
C GLU A 200 -0.09 -8.88 -11.66
N LEU A 201 -1.25 -8.41 -11.20
CA LEU A 201 -2.19 -7.68 -12.02
C LEU A 201 -1.57 -6.39 -12.59
N GLU A 202 -0.86 -5.63 -11.76
CA GLU A 202 -0.22 -4.39 -12.17
C GLU A 202 0.99 -4.63 -13.08
N ARG A 203 1.80 -5.66 -12.82
CA ARG A 203 2.91 -6.09 -13.67
C ARG A 203 2.42 -6.46 -15.08
N THR A 204 1.37 -7.27 -15.15
CA THR A 204 0.74 -7.69 -16.41
C THR A 204 0.20 -6.48 -17.18
N LYS A 205 -0.48 -5.56 -16.48
CA LYS A 205 -1.00 -4.32 -17.08
C LYS A 205 0.12 -3.47 -17.67
N GLN A 206 1.24 -3.31 -16.96
CA GLN A 206 2.39 -2.53 -17.44
C GLN A 206 3.05 -3.18 -18.67
N ARG A 207 3.24 -4.50 -18.66
CA ARG A 207 3.77 -5.24 -19.81
C ARG A 207 2.86 -5.12 -21.03
N ASN A 208 1.54 -5.31 -20.86
CA ASN A 208 0.58 -5.16 -21.94
C ASN A 208 0.57 -3.74 -22.53
N ALA A 209 0.65 -2.72 -21.69
CA ALA A 209 0.75 -1.33 -22.13
C ALA A 209 2.05 -1.06 -22.90
N GLN A 210 3.18 -1.65 -22.50
CA GLN A 210 4.44 -1.56 -23.23
C GLN A 210 4.36 -2.28 -24.59
N SER A 211 3.83 -3.50 -24.62
CA SER A 211 3.65 -4.26 -25.87
C SER A 211 2.74 -3.54 -26.87
N GLN A 212 1.66 -2.91 -26.40
CA GLN A 212 0.78 -2.11 -27.26
C GLN A 212 1.51 -0.91 -27.88
N LYS A 213 2.37 -0.23 -27.12
CA LYS A 213 3.20 0.87 -27.65
C LYS A 213 4.17 0.40 -28.74
N THR A 214 4.70 -0.81 -28.59
CA THR A 214 5.61 -1.40 -29.58
C THR A 214 4.88 -1.86 -30.85
N LEU A 215 3.69 -2.45 -30.69
CA LEU A 215 2.91 -3.01 -31.82
C LEU A 215 2.16 -1.94 -32.62
N ALA A 216 1.71 -0.85 -31.98
CA ALA A 216 0.99 0.23 -32.64
C ALA A 216 1.47 1.62 -32.15
N PRO A 217 2.74 1.99 -32.42
CA PRO A 217 3.32 3.23 -31.90
C PRO A 217 2.57 4.49 -32.38
N HIS A 218 2.04 4.47 -33.61
CA HIS A 218 1.25 5.57 -34.17
C HIS A 218 -0.03 5.86 -33.36
N GLN A 219 -0.73 4.83 -32.86
CA GLN A 219 -1.91 5.02 -32.00
C GLN A 219 -1.56 5.70 -30.67
N HIS A 220 -0.37 5.40 -30.12
CA HIS A 220 0.09 6.04 -28.89
C HIS A 220 0.46 7.51 -29.11
N VAL A 221 1.12 7.83 -30.23
CA VAL A 221 1.46 9.21 -30.61
C VAL A 221 0.18 10.03 -30.80
N GLU A 222 -0.80 9.52 -31.54
CA GLU A 222 -2.10 10.16 -31.75
C GLU A 222 -2.87 10.36 -30.43
N GLU A 223 -2.89 9.37 -29.53
CA GLU A 223 -3.51 9.51 -28.21
C GLU A 223 -2.80 10.54 -27.33
N CYS A 224 -1.46 10.58 -27.37
CA CYS A 224 -0.66 11.58 -26.65
C CYS A 224 -0.94 12.99 -27.16
N GLU A 225 -1.04 13.18 -28.47
CA GLU A 225 -1.42 14.46 -29.06
C GLU A 225 -2.85 14.86 -28.70
N ARG A 226 -3.81 13.93 -28.77
CA ARG A 226 -5.20 14.18 -28.34
C ARG A 226 -5.30 14.53 -26.86
N LYS A 227 -4.51 13.89 -25.98
CA LYS A 227 -4.45 14.23 -24.56
C LYS A 227 -3.82 15.60 -24.32
N LYS A 228 -2.75 15.95 -25.03
CA LYS A 228 -2.14 17.29 -24.97
C LYS A 228 -3.14 18.37 -25.40
N LYS A 229 -3.85 18.18 -26.51
CA LYS A 229 -4.89 19.10 -26.98
C LYS A 229 -6.00 19.30 -25.94
N ARG A 230 -6.49 18.23 -25.32
CA ARG A 230 -7.51 18.33 -24.25
C ARG A 230 -7.03 19.04 -22.99
N ILE A 231 -5.75 18.89 -22.61
CA ILE A 231 -5.19 19.60 -21.46
C ILE A 231 -5.05 21.08 -21.77
N GLN A 232 -4.57 21.41 -22.98
CA GLN A 232 -4.46 22.78 -23.47
C GLN A 232 -5.84 23.47 -23.56
N GLU A 233 -6.85 22.78 -24.09
CA GLU A 233 -8.24 23.27 -24.14
C GLU A 233 -8.75 23.57 -22.72
N LYS A 234 -8.57 22.65 -21.77
CA LYS A 234 -8.99 22.88 -20.37
C LYS A 234 -8.23 24.02 -19.69
N GLN A 235 -6.93 24.19 -19.95
CA GLN A 235 -6.17 25.32 -19.43
C GLN A 235 -6.68 26.64 -20.03
N SER A 236 -6.94 26.68 -21.33
CA SER A 236 -7.50 27.85 -22.00
C SER A 236 -8.94 28.17 -21.54
N GLU A 237 -9.76 27.17 -21.23
CA GLU A 237 -11.09 27.38 -20.62
C GLU A 237 -10.97 28.02 -19.23
N ILE A 238 -10.02 27.56 -18.40
CA ILE A 238 -9.78 28.13 -17.07
C ILE A 238 -9.26 29.58 -17.18
N GLU A 239 -8.32 29.85 -18.08
CA GLU A 239 -7.79 31.19 -18.33
C GLU A 239 -8.87 32.15 -18.86
N ASN A 240 -9.70 31.69 -19.81
CA ASN A 240 -10.81 32.48 -20.34
C ASN A 240 -11.90 32.76 -19.28
N THR A 241 -12.17 31.80 -18.39
CA THR A 241 -13.14 31.98 -17.30
C THR A 241 -12.60 32.88 -16.19
N ALA A 242 -11.28 32.85 -15.94
CA ALA A 242 -10.61 33.75 -15.00
C ALA A 242 -10.57 35.21 -15.52
N CYS A 243 -10.39 35.40 -16.82
CA CYS A 243 -10.36 36.74 -17.44
C CYS A 243 -11.76 37.39 -17.53
N SER A 244 -12.83 36.60 -17.53
CA SER A 244 -14.22 37.12 -17.54
C SER A 244 -14.74 37.61 -16.17
N ASN A 245 -13.97 37.40 -15.10
CA ASN A 245 -14.33 37.79 -13.73
C ASN A 245 -13.51 38.98 -13.20
N GLU A 246 -12.94 39.82 -14.06
CA GLU A 246 -12.49 41.13 -13.61
C GLU A 246 -13.72 42.02 -13.32
N PRO A 247 -13.85 42.58 -12.10
CA PRO A 247 -14.92 43.51 -11.80
C PRO A 247 -14.70 44.75 -12.66
N LYS A 248 -15.71 45.12 -13.47
CA LYS A 248 -15.73 46.43 -14.13
C LYS A 248 -15.58 47.49 -13.04
N GLU A 249 -14.51 48.27 -13.10
CA GLU A 249 -14.36 49.49 -12.30
C GLU A 249 -15.59 50.37 -12.52
N GLU A 250 -16.38 50.57 -11.48
CA GLU A 250 -17.39 51.62 -11.40
C GLU A 250 -16.65 52.96 -11.48
N ARG A 251 -16.67 53.58 -12.68
CA ARG A 251 -16.31 54.98 -12.81
C ARG A 251 -17.42 55.81 -12.17
N MET A 252 -17.17 56.32 -10.97
CA MET A 252 -17.98 57.40 -10.40
C MET A 252 -17.90 58.60 -11.36
N PHE A 253 -19.03 58.94 -11.96
CA PHE A 253 -19.19 60.15 -12.75
C PHE A 253 -19.46 61.27 -11.75
N GLU A 254 -18.47 62.16 -11.55
CA GLU A 254 -18.73 63.43 -10.88
C GLU A 254 -19.61 64.28 -11.81
N ASP A 255 -20.83 64.55 -11.35
CA ASP A 255 -21.81 65.41 -12.01
C ASP A 255 -21.39 66.88 -11.84
N PRO A 256 -21.18 67.65 -12.91
CA PRO A 256 -21.03 69.09 -12.81
C PRO A 256 -22.38 69.73 -13.09
N PHE A 257 -23.16 70.05 -12.05
CA PHE A 257 -23.92 71.31 -11.86
C PHE A 257 -24.72 71.29 -10.55
#